data_AF-A0A965UM05-F1
#
_entry.id   AF-A0A965UM05-F1
#
_cell.length_a   1.000
_cell.length_b   1.000
_cell.length_c   1.000
_cell.angle_alpha   90.00
_cell.angle_beta   90.00
_cell.angle_gamma   90.00
#
_symmetry.space_group_name_H-M   'P 1'
#
loop_
_entity.id
_entity.type
_entity.pdbx_description
1 polymer ?
#
loop_
_entity_poly.entity_id
_entity_poly.type
_entity_poly.pdbx_seq_one_letter_code
_entity_poly.pdbx_strand_id
1 'polypeptide(L)'
;MTEIYTQKKLVHKSAFVKRQAAASDCKRFVNTPAKVFVDGVLAALYLDISAMDTAALVEAVRSVKFATADRTGGMPSSSRVFGYMPRRPMGRGDFCAAASLDRDFPQQAETIGAFVGQLATFYAAQNPAVYAHHAAQAAKILPEYTINKLFSSGIVNKDNPLPYHLDGGNIPGCWSLMPVFKKDIEGGHLACPEIDLCFELADHTALMFDGQKLVHGVTPFTKTAPDGYRFSVVYYTMKQLWACLPFEQEIQRARVNRTAVEARSAEGKVHHTIEKYLAKRNAH
;
A
#
# COMPACT_ATOMS: atom_id res chain seq x y z
N MET A 1 -7.30 18.12 -17.13
CA MET A 1 -6.29 17.96 -16.06
C MET A 1 -5.16 18.91 -16.33
N THR A 2 -4.67 19.57 -15.29
CA THR A 2 -3.49 20.46 -15.37
C THR A 2 -2.21 19.64 -15.48
N GLU A 3 -1.20 20.14 -16.19
CA GLU A 3 0.11 19.49 -16.24
C GLU A 3 1.08 20.22 -15.30
N ILE A 4 1.75 19.44 -14.45
CA ILE A 4 2.69 19.92 -13.44
C ILE A 4 4.05 19.33 -13.74
N TYR A 5 5.00 20.18 -14.06
CA TYR A 5 6.40 19.79 -14.24
C TYR A 5 7.20 20.09 -12.97
N THR A 6 8.05 19.15 -12.58
CA THR A 6 8.95 19.26 -11.45
C THR A 6 10.22 18.46 -11.70
N GLN A 7 11.24 18.69 -10.89
CA GLN A 7 12.50 17.95 -10.93
C GLN A 7 12.67 17.15 -9.65
N LYS A 8 13.30 15.98 -9.77
CA LYS A 8 13.61 15.19 -8.59
C LYS A 8 14.72 15.87 -7.78
N LYS A 9 14.41 16.26 -6.55
CA LYS A 9 15.38 16.77 -5.60
C LYS A 9 16.16 15.62 -4.98
N LEU A 10 17.47 15.83 -4.81
CA LEU A 10 18.28 14.94 -3.98
C LEU A 10 17.89 15.17 -2.53
N VAL A 11 17.22 14.19 -1.93
CA VAL A 11 16.94 14.17 -0.49
C VAL A 11 17.68 13.02 0.16
N HIS A 12 18.24 13.24 1.35
CA HIS A 12 18.75 12.15 2.16
C HIS A 12 17.55 11.35 2.70
N LYS A 13 17.26 10.21 2.09
CA LYS A 13 16.10 9.37 2.46
C LYS A 13 16.08 9.04 3.96
N SER A 14 17.24 8.83 4.57
CA SER A 14 17.40 8.60 6.01
C SER A 14 16.90 9.75 6.88
N ALA A 15 16.90 10.99 6.38
CA ALA A 15 16.38 12.15 7.10
C ALA A 15 14.85 12.21 7.13
N PHE A 16 14.19 11.50 6.22
CA PHE A 16 12.73 11.48 6.10
C PHE A 16 12.12 10.19 6.64
N VAL A 17 12.69 9.02 6.31
CA VAL A 17 12.07 7.73 6.64
C VAL A 17 11.82 7.62 8.15
N LYS A 18 10.57 7.30 8.53
CA LYS A 18 10.02 7.28 9.91
C LYS A 18 9.77 8.65 10.58
N ARG A 19 10.16 9.76 9.95
CA ARG A 19 9.74 11.10 10.37
C ARG A 19 8.26 11.31 9.98
N GLN A 20 7.51 11.96 10.86
CA GLN A 20 6.14 12.36 10.53
C GLN A 20 6.12 13.28 9.31
N ALA A 21 5.16 13.09 8.41
CA ALA A 21 5.02 13.95 7.24
C ALA A 21 4.46 15.32 7.63
N ALA A 22 5.01 16.39 7.07
CA ALA A 22 4.54 17.75 7.30
C ALA A 22 4.26 18.46 5.96
N ALA A 23 3.21 19.30 5.94
CA ALA A 23 2.90 20.08 4.75
C ALA A 23 4.03 21.08 4.41
N SER A 24 4.74 21.58 5.42
CA SER A 24 5.89 22.48 5.27
C SER A 24 7.09 21.86 4.56
N ASP A 25 7.11 20.54 4.37
CA ASP A 25 8.16 19.83 3.63
C ASP A 25 8.00 19.97 2.10
N CYS A 26 6.92 20.57 1.64
CA CYS A 26 6.62 20.80 0.22
C CYS A 26 6.21 22.26 0.02
N LYS A 27 6.73 22.89 -1.03
CA LYS A 27 6.40 24.29 -1.37
C LYS A 27 5.15 24.41 -2.22
N ARG A 28 4.79 23.36 -2.96
CA ARG A 28 3.71 23.39 -3.95
C ARG A 28 2.57 22.48 -3.50
N PHE A 29 1.35 22.99 -3.67
CA PHE A 29 0.13 22.31 -3.31
C PHE A 29 -0.66 21.92 -4.55
N VAL A 30 -1.19 20.69 -4.59
CA VAL A 30 -1.98 20.16 -5.70
C VAL A 30 -3.38 19.83 -5.19
N ASN A 31 -4.35 20.68 -5.56
CA ASN A 31 -5.76 20.61 -5.17
C ASN A 31 -6.73 20.49 -6.36
N THR A 32 -6.20 20.34 -7.58
CA THR A 32 -7.01 20.13 -8.78
C THR A 32 -6.45 18.97 -9.59
N PRO A 33 -7.29 18.26 -10.38
CA PRO A 33 -6.84 17.11 -11.16
C PRO A 33 -5.62 17.42 -12.04
N ALA A 34 -4.57 16.64 -11.89
CA ALA A 34 -3.26 16.94 -12.46
C ALA A 34 -2.48 15.72 -12.93
N LYS A 35 -1.71 15.91 -14.01
CA LYS A 35 -0.63 15.03 -14.45
C LYS A 35 0.69 15.59 -13.94
N VAL A 36 1.45 14.79 -13.20
CA VAL A 36 2.74 15.22 -12.65
C VAL A 36 3.87 14.57 -13.41
N PHE A 37 4.69 15.41 -14.05
CA PHE A 37 5.89 15.02 -14.77
C PHE A 37 7.11 15.34 -13.90
N VAL A 38 7.93 14.32 -13.63
CA VAL A 38 9.19 14.42 -12.89
C VAL A 38 10.31 14.12 -13.87
N ASP A 39 11.20 15.09 -14.09
CA ASP A 39 12.29 14.98 -15.06
C ASP A 39 11.80 14.60 -16.47
N GLY A 40 10.66 15.15 -16.88
CA GLY A 40 10.02 14.90 -18.18
C GLY A 40 9.22 13.59 -18.27
N VAL A 41 9.23 12.75 -17.24
CA VAL A 41 8.50 11.47 -17.22
C VAL A 41 7.24 11.60 -16.38
N LEU A 42 6.10 11.15 -16.90
CA LEU A 42 4.85 11.09 -16.14
C LEU A 42 5.04 10.16 -14.92
N ALA A 43 4.94 10.71 -13.72
CA ALA A 43 5.27 10.04 -12.46
C ALA A 43 4.09 9.89 -11.51
N ALA A 44 3.08 10.75 -11.62
CA ALA A 44 1.84 10.63 -10.86
C ALA A 44 0.62 11.19 -11.60
N LEU A 45 -0.56 10.69 -11.24
CA LEU A 45 -1.86 11.20 -11.65
C LEU A 45 -2.70 11.49 -10.42
N TYR A 46 -3.19 12.73 -10.30
CA TYR A 46 -4.18 13.12 -9.31
C TYR A 46 -5.51 13.36 -10.02
N LEU A 47 -6.53 12.61 -9.63
CA LEU A 47 -7.83 12.55 -10.30
C LEU A 47 -8.94 12.96 -9.35
N ASP A 48 -9.94 13.65 -9.90
CA ASP A 48 -11.27 13.74 -9.31
C ASP A 48 -12.08 12.53 -9.79
N ILE A 49 -12.61 11.77 -8.85
CA ILE A 49 -13.42 10.57 -9.10
C ILE A 49 -14.86 10.73 -8.57
N SER A 50 -15.31 11.95 -8.29
CA SER A 50 -16.68 12.25 -7.84
C SER A 50 -17.75 11.83 -8.85
N ALA A 51 -17.41 11.81 -10.14
CA ALA A 51 -18.30 11.34 -11.21
C ALA A 51 -18.39 9.80 -11.32
N MET A 52 -17.54 9.06 -10.61
CA MET A 52 -17.61 7.60 -10.56
C MET A 52 -18.61 7.15 -9.50
N ASP A 53 -19.28 6.01 -9.73
CA ASP A 53 -20.06 5.36 -8.69
C ASP A 53 -19.12 4.77 -7.62
N THR A 54 -19.01 5.50 -6.51
CA THR A 54 -18.15 5.17 -5.37
C THR A 54 -18.97 4.77 -4.14
N ALA A 55 -20.31 4.77 -4.22
CA ALA A 55 -21.18 4.58 -3.07
C ALA A 55 -20.96 3.21 -2.41
N ALA A 56 -20.92 2.15 -3.22
CA ALA A 56 -20.67 0.79 -2.74
C ALA A 56 -19.29 0.64 -2.08
N LEU A 57 -18.25 1.28 -2.63
CA LEU A 57 -16.91 1.25 -2.05
C LEU A 57 -16.87 1.98 -0.70
N VAL A 58 -17.45 3.18 -0.63
CA VAL A 58 -17.51 3.98 0.61
C VAL A 58 -18.24 3.20 1.70
N GLU A 59 -19.37 2.58 1.38
CA GLU A 59 -20.11 1.78 2.36
C GLU A 59 -19.35 0.51 2.78
N ALA A 60 -18.68 -0.16 1.83
CA ALA A 60 -17.83 -1.31 2.15
C ALA A 60 -16.71 -0.94 3.13
N VAL A 61 -15.98 0.17 2.92
CA VAL A 61 -14.90 0.56 3.84
C VAL A 61 -15.41 1.08 5.19
N ARG A 62 -16.60 1.70 5.23
CA ARG A 62 -17.22 2.18 6.48
C ARG A 62 -17.70 1.04 7.36
N SER A 63 -18.17 -0.06 6.76
CA SER A 63 -18.68 -1.23 7.49
C SER A 63 -17.58 -2.18 8.01
N VAL A 64 -16.33 -2.01 7.59
CA VAL A 64 -15.19 -2.80 8.11
C VAL A 64 -14.83 -2.40 9.53
N LYS A 65 -14.62 -3.39 10.41
CA LYS A 65 -14.10 -3.15 11.77
C LYS A 65 -12.58 -3.05 11.75
N PHE A 66 -12.06 -1.87 12.08
CA PHE A 66 -10.63 -1.63 12.23
C PHE A 66 -10.22 -1.85 13.68
N ALA A 67 -9.21 -2.71 13.90
CA ALA A 67 -8.64 -2.87 15.22
C ALA A 67 -7.61 -1.76 15.46
N THR A 68 -7.80 -0.97 16.51
CA THR A 68 -6.75 -0.12 17.08
C THR A 68 -5.84 -1.01 17.92
N ALA A 69 -4.78 -1.54 17.33
CA ALA A 69 -3.79 -2.29 18.09
C ALA A 69 -2.75 -1.33 18.67
N ASP A 70 -2.75 -1.16 19.99
CA ASP A 70 -1.63 -0.58 20.72
C ASP A 70 -0.47 -1.59 20.67
N ARG A 71 0.37 -1.50 19.64
CA ARG A 71 1.67 -2.17 19.70
C ARG A 71 2.51 -1.35 20.67
N THR A 72 2.99 -1.97 21.74
CA THR A 72 4.00 -1.39 22.64
C THR A 72 5.15 -0.79 21.80
N GLY A 73 5.21 0.54 21.72
CA GLY A 73 6.21 1.31 20.98
C GLY A 73 5.91 1.61 19.50
N GLY A 74 4.72 1.27 18.97
CA GLY A 74 4.29 1.60 17.61
C GLY A 74 3.15 2.61 17.59
N MET A 75 3.14 3.52 16.62
CA MET A 75 2.02 4.44 16.39
C MET A 75 0.74 3.61 16.12
N PRO A 76 -0.38 3.85 16.83
CA PRO A 76 -1.61 3.11 16.59
C PRO A 76 -2.03 3.32 15.14
N SER A 77 -2.12 2.24 14.37
CA SER A 77 -2.56 2.27 12.97
C SER A 77 -3.89 1.53 12.84
N SER A 78 -4.92 2.22 12.39
CA SER A 78 -6.23 1.67 12.07
C SER A 78 -6.26 1.29 10.59
N SER A 79 -5.75 0.10 10.26
CA SER A 79 -5.68 -0.39 8.88
C SER A 79 -6.01 -1.87 8.74
N ARG A 80 -6.44 -2.26 7.55
CA ARG A 80 -6.74 -3.64 7.16
C ARG A 80 -6.19 -3.91 5.77
N VAL A 81 -5.47 -5.02 5.63
CA VAL A 81 -4.97 -5.49 4.33
C VAL A 81 -6.01 -6.42 3.71
N PHE A 82 -6.25 -6.26 2.40
CA PHE A 82 -7.11 -7.09 1.57
C PHE A 82 -6.33 -7.69 0.37
N GLY A 83 -6.90 -8.68 -0.32
CA GLY A 83 -6.23 -9.46 -1.35
C GLY A 83 -5.30 -10.50 -0.74
N TYR A 84 -4.08 -10.59 -1.24
CA TYR A 84 -3.15 -11.67 -0.89
C TYR A 84 -1.88 -11.16 -0.24
N MET A 85 -1.34 -11.97 0.67
CA MET A 85 -0.12 -11.69 1.41
C MET A 85 0.92 -12.76 1.15
N PRO A 86 2.20 -12.38 1.05
CA PRO A 86 3.29 -13.34 0.92
C PRO A 86 3.53 -14.06 2.25
N ARG A 87 4.36 -15.11 2.17
CA ARG A 87 4.85 -15.90 3.30
C ARG A 87 5.36 -15.00 4.43
N ARG A 88 5.08 -15.41 5.67
CA ARG A 88 5.62 -14.80 6.90
C ARG A 88 6.45 -15.85 7.65
N PRO A 89 7.74 -16.01 7.31
CA PRO A 89 8.58 -17.09 7.86
C PRO A 89 8.74 -17.04 9.39
N MET A 90 8.67 -15.84 9.98
CA MET A 90 8.85 -15.61 11.42
C MET A 90 7.51 -15.53 12.19
N GLY A 91 6.47 -16.23 11.75
CA GLY A 91 5.17 -16.27 12.42
C GLY A 91 4.35 -17.51 12.09
N ARG A 92 3.09 -17.55 12.52
CA ARG A 92 2.17 -18.70 12.32
C ARG A 92 1.77 -18.96 10.85
N GLY A 93 2.40 -18.31 9.88
CA GLY A 93 1.97 -18.31 8.47
C GLY A 93 3.13 -18.29 7.49
N ASP A 94 3.97 -19.33 7.47
CA ASP A 94 4.93 -19.58 6.39
C ASP A 94 4.22 -20.12 5.14
N PHE A 95 3.20 -19.40 4.67
CA PHE A 95 2.51 -19.66 3.41
C PHE A 95 1.94 -18.35 2.89
N CYS A 96 1.81 -18.25 1.56
CA CYS A 96 1.02 -17.20 0.94
C CYS A 96 -0.47 -17.41 1.24
N ALA A 97 -1.20 -16.35 1.56
CA ALA A 97 -2.58 -16.47 2.01
C ALA A 97 -3.40 -15.22 1.73
N ALA A 98 -4.73 -15.39 1.69
CA ALA A 98 -5.67 -14.27 1.74
C ALA A 98 -5.43 -13.42 2.99
N ALA A 99 -5.55 -12.10 2.84
CA ALA A 99 -5.33 -11.15 3.91
C ALA A 99 -6.46 -11.19 4.96
N SER A 100 -6.31 -10.44 6.05
CA SER A 100 -7.30 -10.49 7.14
C SER A 100 -8.65 -9.95 6.72
N LEU A 101 -8.70 -8.92 5.86
CA LEU A 101 -9.97 -8.34 5.44
C LEU A 101 -10.78 -9.36 4.63
N ASP A 102 -10.16 -10.10 3.72
CA ASP A 102 -10.81 -11.14 2.92
C ASP A 102 -11.38 -12.27 3.76
N ARG A 103 -10.71 -12.63 4.87
CA ARG A 103 -11.18 -13.67 5.79
C ARG A 103 -12.30 -13.18 6.71
N ASP A 104 -12.17 -11.97 7.24
CA ASP A 104 -13.05 -11.45 8.28
C ASP A 104 -14.29 -10.74 7.67
N PHE A 105 -14.16 -10.19 6.46
CA PHE A 105 -15.14 -9.35 5.76
C PHE A 105 -15.15 -9.64 4.23
N PRO A 106 -15.46 -10.87 3.78
CA PRO A 106 -15.31 -11.27 2.39
C PRO A 106 -16.13 -10.45 1.40
N GLN A 107 -17.37 -10.06 1.75
CA GLN A 107 -18.23 -9.24 0.88
C GLN A 107 -17.66 -7.83 0.68
N GLN A 108 -17.12 -7.23 1.74
CA GLN A 108 -16.45 -5.95 1.67
C GLN A 108 -15.16 -6.08 0.85
N ALA A 109 -14.38 -7.14 1.05
CA ALA A 109 -13.15 -7.39 0.29
C ALA A 109 -13.42 -7.50 -1.21
N GLU A 110 -14.48 -8.22 -1.61
CA GLU A 110 -14.90 -8.35 -3.00
C GLU A 110 -15.30 -6.99 -3.59
N THR A 111 -16.13 -6.22 -2.88
CA THR A 111 -16.55 -4.87 -3.31
C THR A 111 -15.36 -3.93 -3.48
N ILE A 112 -14.45 -3.94 -2.52
CA ILE A 112 -13.22 -3.15 -2.54
C ILE A 112 -12.35 -3.60 -3.73
N GLY A 113 -12.12 -4.91 -3.87
CA GLY A 113 -11.31 -5.47 -4.95
C GLY A 113 -11.84 -5.16 -6.35
N ALA A 114 -13.16 -5.20 -6.54
CA ALA A 114 -13.79 -4.95 -7.83
C ALA A 114 -13.61 -3.49 -8.31
N PHE A 115 -13.60 -2.52 -7.39
CA PHE A 115 -13.51 -1.10 -7.73
C PHE A 115 -12.24 -0.74 -8.50
N VAL A 116 -11.12 -1.43 -8.23
CA VAL A 116 -9.84 -1.12 -8.89
C VAL A 116 -9.89 -1.29 -10.41
N GLY A 117 -10.81 -2.13 -10.92
CA GLY A 117 -11.01 -2.29 -12.35
C GLY A 117 -11.36 -0.98 -13.05
N GLN A 118 -12.19 -0.14 -12.41
CA GLN A 118 -12.57 1.16 -12.96
C GLN A 118 -11.39 2.13 -12.98
N LEU A 119 -10.63 2.22 -11.88
CA LEU A 119 -9.44 3.08 -11.79
C LEU A 119 -8.31 2.63 -12.74
N ALA A 120 -8.16 1.33 -12.96
CA ALA A 120 -7.17 0.78 -13.87
C ALA A 120 -7.37 1.25 -15.32
N THR A 121 -8.59 1.63 -15.71
CA THR A 121 -8.85 2.21 -17.05
C THR A 121 -8.12 3.55 -17.25
N PHE A 122 -8.11 4.42 -16.24
CA PHE A 122 -7.36 5.67 -16.26
C PHE A 122 -5.86 5.41 -16.29
N TYR A 123 -5.38 4.45 -15.51
CA TYR A 123 -3.97 4.08 -15.50
C TYR A 123 -3.51 3.58 -16.88
N ALA A 124 -4.28 2.69 -17.52
CA ALA A 124 -4.02 2.21 -18.87
C ALA A 124 -4.04 3.35 -19.92
N ALA A 125 -5.03 4.25 -19.82
CA ALA A 125 -5.19 5.34 -20.78
C ALA A 125 -4.10 6.43 -20.66
N GLN A 126 -3.70 6.76 -19.43
CA GLN A 126 -2.81 7.89 -19.17
C GLN A 126 -1.33 7.49 -19.17
N ASN A 127 -1.00 6.24 -18.84
CA ASN A 127 0.38 5.75 -18.86
C ASN A 127 0.47 4.29 -19.37
N PRO A 128 0.17 4.06 -20.66
CA PRO A 128 0.07 2.71 -21.23
C PRO A 128 1.37 1.90 -21.11
N ALA A 129 2.53 2.57 -21.19
CA ALA A 129 3.83 1.91 -21.06
C ALA A 129 4.04 1.33 -19.65
N VAL A 130 3.80 2.12 -18.61
CA VAL A 130 3.91 1.67 -17.22
C VAL A 130 2.82 0.65 -16.89
N TYR A 131 1.60 0.83 -17.40
CA TYR A 131 0.51 -0.15 -17.28
C TYR A 131 0.90 -1.51 -17.91
N ALA A 132 1.47 -1.52 -19.12
CA ALA A 132 1.90 -2.75 -19.79
C ALA A 132 3.03 -3.45 -19.03
N HIS A 133 4.00 -2.69 -18.51
CA HIS A 133 5.03 -3.23 -17.62
C HIS A 133 4.40 -3.85 -16.38
N HIS A 134 3.49 -3.16 -15.72
CA HIS A 134 2.79 -3.65 -14.53
C HIS A 134 2.03 -4.93 -14.83
N ALA A 135 1.26 -5.00 -15.92
CA ALA A 135 0.56 -6.21 -16.35
C ALA A 135 1.53 -7.39 -16.57
N ALA A 136 2.67 -7.16 -17.23
CA ALA A 136 3.70 -8.18 -17.45
C ALA A 136 4.34 -8.67 -16.14
N GLN A 137 4.52 -7.79 -15.15
CA GLN A 137 5.03 -8.19 -13.84
C GLN A 137 3.98 -8.90 -12.98
N ALA A 138 2.71 -8.48 -13.07
CA ALA A 138 1.59 -9.10 -12.37
C ALA A 138 1.30 -10.51 -12.90
N ALA A 139 1.48 -10.75 -14.20
CA ALA A 139 1.31 -12.07 -14.82
C ALA A 139 2.25 -13.16 -14.28
N LYS A 140 3.30 -12.79 -13.55
CA LYS A 140 4.20 -13.73 -12.84
C LYS A 140 3.63 -14.23 -11.52
N ILE A 141 2.55 -13.62 -11.03
CA ILE A 141 1.82 -14.05 -9.84
C ILE A 141 0.79 -15.08 -10.30
N LEU A 142 0.66 -16.19 -9.56
CA LEU A 142 -0.37 -17.18 -9.88
C LEU A 142 -1.76 -16.53 -9.79
N PRO A 143 -2.69 -16.83 -10.71
CA PRO A 143 -4.00 -16.17 -10.79
C PRO A 143 -4.80 -16.20 -9.49
N GLU A 144 -4.59 -17.23 -8.67
CA GLU A 144 -5.25 -17.40 -7.38
C GLU A 144 -4.75 -16.44 -6.28
N TYR A 145 -3.62 -15.76 -6.48
CA TYR A 145 -3.11 -14.71 -5.58
C TYR A 145 -3.27 -13.30 -6.17
N THR A 146 -4.27 -13.09 -7.02
CA THR A 146 -4.56 -11.77 -7.57
C THR A 146 -5.98 -11.29 -7.27
N ILE A 147 -6.13 -9.98 -7.05
CA ILE A 147 -7.44 -9.31 -6.91
C ILE A 147 -8.08 -9.18 -8.29
N ASN A 148 -7.27 -8.83 -9.28
CA ASN A 148 -7.62 -8.83 -10.69
C ASN A 148 -6.37 -9.15 -11.54
N LYS A 149 -6.37 -8.85 -12.84
CA LYS A 149 -5.21 -9.13 -13.71
C LYS A 149 -3.97 -8.27 -13.41
N LEU A 150 -4.08 -7.21 -12.59
CA LEU A 150 -3.04 -6.21 -12.38
C LEU A 150 -2.57 -6.13 -10.91
N PHE A 151 -3.51 -6.19 -9.97
CA PHE A 151 -3.26 -6.02 -8.53
C PHE A 151 -3.40 -7.34 -7.78
N SER A 152 -2.57 -7.50 -6.74
CA SER A 152 -2.60 -8.69 -5.88
C SER A 152 -2.97 -8.39 -4.43
N SER A 153 -2.76 -7.15 -3.99
CA SER A 153 -2.93 -6.78 -2.60
C SER A 153 -3.44 -5.35 -2.51
N GLY A 154 -4.01 -5.01 -1.36
CA GLY A 154 -4.27 -3.63 -1.03
C GLY A 154 -4.41 -3.39 0.45
N ILE A 155 -4.43 -2.13 0.86
CA ILE A 155 -4.63 -1.73 2.24
C ILE A 155 -5.68 -0.64 2.34
N VAL A 156 -6.64 -0.83 3.24
CA VAL A 156 -7.56 0.21 3.68
C VAL A 156 -6.99 0.84 4.93
N ASN A 157 -6.70 2.14 4.87
CA ASN A 157 -6.31 2.94 6.01
C ASN A 157 -7.50 3.80 6.44
N LYS A 158 -7.89 3.71 7.71
CA LYS A 158 -8.87 4.57 8.34
C LYS A 158 -8.16 5.49 9.32
N ASP A 159 -8.27 6.80 9.11
CA ASP A 159 -7.77 7.81 10.05
C ASP A 159 -6.27 7.64 10.41
N ASN A 160 -5.44 7.19 9.46
CA ASN A 160 -4.00 7.05 9.67
C ASN A 160 -3.22 8.22 9.05
N PRO A 161 -2.61 9.11 9.85
CA PRO A 161 -1.42 9.82 9.40
C PRO A 161 -0.28 8.81 9.25
N LEU A 162 0.58 9.01 8.25
CA LEU A 162 1.65 8.06 7.95
C LEU A 162 2.99 8.80 7.89
N PRO A 163 3.99 8.36 8.67
CA PRO A 163 5.36 8.80 8.51
C PRO A 163 5.86 8.59 7.08
N TYR A 164 6.91 9.30 6.70
CA TYR A 164 7.53 9.09 5.38
C TYR A 164 8.07 7.67 5.25
N HIS A 165 7.78 7.06 4.11
CA HIS A 165 8.20 5.71 3.76
C HIS A 165 8.35 5.54 2.25
N LEU A 166 8.80 4.34 1.88
CA LEU A 166 8.80 3.81 0.52
C LEU A 166 8.11 2.44 0.55
N ASP A 167 7.41 2.11 -0.52
CA ASP A 167 6.73 0.83 -0.65
C ASP A 167 7.70 -0.26 -1.12
N GLY A 168 8.64 -0.63 -0.26
CA GLY A 168 9.69 -1.61 -0.59
C GLY A 168 9.18 -3.00 -0.97
N GLY A 169 7.92 -3.34 -0.62
CA GLY A 169 7.29 -4.61 -1.00
C GLY A 169 6.69 -4.64 -2.41
N ASN A 170 6.45 -3.48 -3.02
CA ASN A 170 5.81 -3.38 -4.32
C ASN A 170 6.75 -3.83 -5.45
N ILE A 171 6.18 -4.11 -6.61
CA ILE A 171 6.97 -4.38 -7.81
C ILE A 171 7.59 -3.06 -8.32
N PRO A 172 8.92 -3.02 -8.60
CA PRO A 172 9.57 -1.82 -9.13
C PRO A 172 8.98 -1.34 -10.45
N GLY A 173 8.81 -0.03 -10.57
CA GLY A 173 8.28 0.62 -11.77
C GLY A 173 6.79 0.39 -12.00
N CYS A 174 6.05 -0.09 -11.00
CA CYS A 174 4.60 -0.24 -11.05
C CYS A 174 3.93 0.79 -10.15
N TRP A 175 2.78 1.32 -10.55
CA TRP A 175 2.04 2.29 -9.74
C TRP A 175 1.07 1.60 -8.77
N SER A 176 0.91 2.24 -7.62
CA SER A 176 -0.21 1.99 -6.73
C SER A 176 -1.35 2.94 -7.08
N LEU A 177 -2.59 2.48 -6.90
CA LEU A 177 -3.80 3.27 -7.10
C LEU A 177 -4.42 3.55 -5.75
N MET A 178 -4.64 4.82 -5.40
CA MET A 178 -5.13 5.20 -4.08
C MET A 178 -6.32 6.17 -4.19
N PRO A 179 -7.57 5.67 -4.32
CA PRO A 179 -8.74 6.46 -4.02
C PRO A 179 -8.80 6.85 -2.54
N VAL A 180 -9.32 8.04 -2.28
CA VAL A 180 -9.44 8.66 -0.97
C VAL A 180 -10.87 9.17 -0.78
N PHE A 181 -11.39 8.94 0.41
CA PHE A 181 -12.72 9.42 0.85
C PHE A 181 -12.56 10.14 2.17
N LYS A 182 -13.15 11.32 2.28
CA LYS A 182 -13.07 12.20 3.45
C LYS A 182 -14.45 12.75 3.79
N LYS A 183 -14.80 12.74 5.07
CA LYS A 183 -15.96 13.46 5.59
C LYS A 183 -15.54 14.14 6.88
N ASP A 184 -15.82 15.43 7.01
CA ASP A 184 -15.57 16.23 8.22
C ASP A 184 -14.12 16.09 8.75
N ILE A 185 -13.16 16.24 7.84
CA ILE A 185 -11.71 16.18 8.11
C ILE A 185 -11.01 17.35 7.42
N GLU A 186 -10.17 18.05 8.16
CA GLU A 186 -9.21 19.02 7.64
C GLU A 186 -7.79 18.47 7.73
N GLY A 187 -7.02 18.51 6.64
CA GLY A 187 -5.66 17.95 6.61
C GLY A 187 -5.55 16.64 5.84
N GLY A 188 -4.52 15.84 6.16
CA GLY A 188 -4.44 14.45 5.68
C GLY A 188 -4.02 14.37 4.22
N HIS A 189 -3.07 15.23 3.88
CA HIS A 189 -2.46 15.41 2.57
C HIS A 189 -1.36 14.40 2.35
N LEU A 190 -1.07 14.04 1.10
CA LEU A 190 0.13 13.26 0.79
C LEU A 190 1.27 14.19 0.42
N ALA A 191 2.30 14.22 1.27
CA ALA A 191 3.50 15.01 1.03
C ALA A 191 4.55 14.15 0.31
N CYS A 192 5.15 14.69 -0.75
CA CYS A 192 6.22 14.06 -1.51
C CYS A 192 7.40 15.04 -1.67
N PRO A 193 8.30 15.13 -0.66
CA PRO A 193 9.37 16.13 -0.62
C PRO A 193 10.39 15.99 -1.77
N GLU A 194 10.60 14.77 -2.28
CA GLU A 194 11.49 14.51 -3.42
C GLU A 194 11.08 15.28 -4.69
N ILE A 195 9.82 15.66 -4.82
CA ILE A 195 9.30 16.37 -5.99
C ILE A 195 8.65 17.71 -5.63
N ASP A 196 8.77 18.11 -4.35
CA ASP A 196 8.26 19.35 -3.78
C ASP A 196 6.74 19.56 -3.87
N LEU A 197 5.97 18.46 -3.87
CA LEU A 197 4.52 18.48 -4.03
C LEU A 197 3.79 17.88 -2.82
N CYS A 198 2.75 18.57 -2.39
CA CYS A 198 1.77 18.07 -1.44
C CYS A 198 0.41 17.94 -2.15
N PHE A 199 -0.17 16.75 -2.15
CA PHE A 199 -1.47 16.47 -2.75
C PHE A 199 -2.56 16.58 -1.68
N GLU A 200 -3.61 17.33 -1.99
CA GLU A 200 -4.73 17.57 -1.07
C GLU A 200 -5.43 16.29 -0.61
N LEU A 201 -5.60 15.35 -1.54
CA LEU A 201 -6.40 14.14 -1.36
C LEU A 201 -7.81 14.49 -0.87
N ALA A 202 -8.52 15.34 -1.63
CA ALA A 202 -9.88 15.72 -1.29
C ALA A 202 -10.84 14.51 -1.29
N ASP A 203 -12.06 14.70 -0.79
CA ASP A 203 -13.08 13.66 -0.88
C ASP A 203 -13.34 13.27 -2.34
N HIS A 204 -13.58 11.99 -2.59
CA HIS A 204 -13.72 11.41 -3.93
C HIS A 204 -12.57 11.80 -4.89
N THR A 205 -11.32 11.67 -4.44
CA THR A 205 -10.14 11.80 -5.32
C THR A 205 -9.35 10.51 -5.41
N ALA A 206 -8.49 10.37 -6.42
CA ALA A 206 -7.55 9.26 -6.51
C ALA A 206 -6.15 9.77 -6.86
N LEU A 207 -5.14 9.20 -6.20
CA LEU A 207 -3.74 9.41 -6.55
C LEU A 207 -3.13 8.09 -7.07
N MET A 208 -2.46 8.16 -8.22
CA MET A 208 -1.76 7.03 -8.82
C MET A 208 -0.29 7.40 -8.98
N PHE A 209 0.63 6.61 -8.42
CA PHE A 209 2.06 6.90 -8.49
C PHE A 209 2.92 5.69 -8.09
N ASP A 210 4.22 5.76 -8.37
CA ASP A 210 5.21 4.79 -7.92
C ASP A 210 5.68 5.09 -6.48
N GLY A 211 4.99 4.50 -5.50
CA GLY A 211 5.33 4.62 -4.08
C GLY A 211 6.63 3.93 -3.66
N GLN A 212 7.23 3.11 -4.53
CA GLN A 212 8.55 2.53 -4.28
C GLN A 212 9.67 3.49 -4.70
N LYS A 213 9.43 4.35 -5.68
CA LYS A 213 10.41 5.33 -6.19
C LYS A 213 10.41 6.66 -5.43
N LEU A 214 9.24 7.07 -4.92
CA LEU A 214 9.02 8.39 -4.33
C LEU A 214 8.79 8.29 -2.82
N VAL A 215 9.61 9.01 -2.04
CA VAL A 215 9.40 9.14 -0.59
C VAL A 215 8.12 9.92 -0.36
N HIS A 216 7.19 9.32 0.38
CA HIS A 216 5.88 9.91 0.62
C HIS A 216 5.35 9.58 2.01
N GLY A 217 4.43 10.40 2.51
CA GLY A 217 3.77 10.21 3.80
C GLY A 217 2.49 11.03 3.87
N VAL A 218 1.65 10.75 4.86
CA VAL A 218 0.37 11.44 5.05
C VAL A 218 0.49 12.40 6.22
N THR A 219 0.26 13.68 5.97
CA THR A 219 0.32 14.74 6.97
C THR A 219 -0.77 14.55 8.04
N PRO A 220 -0.59 15.08 9.27
CA PRO A 220 -1.63 15.11 10.27
C PRO A 220 -2.93 15.76 9.77
N PHE A 221 -4.02 15.47 10.46
CA PHE A 221 -5.34 16.03 10.22
C PHE A 221 -6.16 16.09 11.49
N THR A 222 -7.23 16.87 11.42
CA THR A 222 -8.18 17.09 12.51
C THR A 222 -9.57 16.70 12.03
N LYS A 223 -10.32 15.98 12.88
CA LYS A 223 -11.75 15.74 12.69
C LYS A 223 -12.53 16.99 13.07
N THR A 224 -13.40 17.46 12.19
CA THR A 224 -14.31 18.58 12.46
C THR A 224 -15.66 18.11 12.99
N ALA A 225 -15.95 16.80 12.92
CA ALA A 225 -17.13 16.17 13.52
C ALA A 225 -16.80 14.80 14.17
N PRO A 226 -17.59 14.34 15.17
CA PRO A 226 -17.35 13.06 15.84
C PRO A 226 -17.39 11.82 14.91
N ASP A 227 -18.24 11.85 13.89
CA ASP A 227 -18.39 10.80 12.89
C ASP A 227 -17.51 11.01 11.64
N GLY A 228 -16.67 12.05 11.65
CA GLY A 228 -15.72 12.34 10.58
C GLY A 228 -14.75 11.19 10.33
N TYR A 229 -14.39 10.99 9.07
CA TYR A 229 -13.52 9.90 8.64
C TYR A 229 -12.62 10.31 7.48
N ARG A 230 -11.45 9.67 7.42
CA ARG A 230 -10.60 9.63 6.24
C ARG A 230 -10.27 8.18 5.91
N PHE A 231 -10.70 7.72 4.74
CA PHE A 231 -10.27 6.45 4.17
C PHE A 231 -9.30 6.67 3.02
N SER A 232 -8.23 5.89 2.97
CA SER A 232 -7.53 5.62 1.71
C SER A 232 -7.52 4.13 1.44
N VAL A 233 -7.82 3.75 0.20
CA VAL A 233 -7.75 2.36 -0.25
C VAL A 233 -6.62 2.28 -1.26
N VAL A 234 -5.51 1.66 -0.90
CA VAL A 234 -4.34 1.57 -1.78
C VAL A 234 -4.33 0.19 -2.42
N TYR A 235 -4.38 0.12 -3.75
CA TYR A 235 -4.17 -1.10 -4.52
C TYR A 235 -2.74 -1.16 -5.02
N TYR A 236 -2.07 -2.28 -4.79
CA TYR A 236 -0.69 -2.49 -5.19
C TYR A 236 -0.41 -3.95 -5.56
N THR A 237 0.79 -4.20 -6.05
CA THR A 237 1.22 -5.55 -6.43
C THR A 237 2.53 -5.89 -5.74
N MET A 238 2.53 -6.98 -4.97
CA MET A 238 3.69 -7.38 -4.17
C MET A 238 4.63 -8.29 -4.95
N LYS A 239 5.91 -7.93 -5.01
CA LYS A 239 6.95 -8.73 -5.68
C LYS A 239 7.13 -10.11 -5.04
N GLN A 240 6.93 -10.20 -3.72
CA GLN A 240 7.14 -11.43 -2.96
C GLN A 240 6.16 -12.56 -3.34
N LEU A 241 5.04 -12.23 -3.98
CA LEU A 241 4.06 -13.22 -4.44
C LEU A 241 4.53 -14.03 -5.65
N TRP A 242 5.58 -13.59 -6.37
CA TRP A 242 6.20 -14.39 -7.44
C TRP A 242 6.77 -15.72 -6.96
N ALA A 243 7.06 -15.84 -5.67
CA ALA A 243 7.64 -17.04 -5.09
C ALA A 243 6.57 -18.03 -4.56
N CYS A 244 5.29 -17.66 -4.59
CA CYS A 244 4.20 -18.51 -4.07
C CYS A 244 3.99 -19.73 -4.95
N LEU A 245 3.66 -20.85 -4.31
CA LEU A 245 3.19 -22.06 -4.99
C LEU A 245 1.66 -22.06 -5.03
N PRO A 246 1.04 -22.92 -5.86
CA PRO A 246 -0.39 -23.18 -5.79
C PRO A 246 -0.82 -23.49 -4.34
N PHE A 247 -2.01 -23.06 -3.91
CA PHE A 247 -2.46 -23.07 -2.51
C PHE A 247 -2.20 -24.39 -1.80
N GLU A 248 -2.55 -25.51 -2.43
CA GLU A 248 -2.35 -26.84 -1.85
C GLU A 248 -0.87 -27.13 -1.61
N GLN A 249 -0.01 -26.85 -2.59
CA GLN A 249 1.43 -27.04 -2.49
C GLN A 249 2.04 -26.10 -1.45
N GLU A 250 1.54 -24.87 -1.36
CA GLU A 250 1.97 -23.87 -0.40
C GLU A 250 1.68 -24.32 1.05
N ILE A 251 0.49 -24.89 1.28
CA ILE A 251 0.10 -25.46 2.57
C ILE A 251 0.95 -26.70 2.90
N GLN A 252 1.18 -27.59 1.95
CA GLN A 252 2.03 -28.78 2.18
C GLN A 252 3.47 -28.38 2.51
N ARG A 253 4.04 -27.44 1.75
CA ARG A 253 5.37 -26.87 2.00
C ARG A 253 5.46 -26.29 3.41
N ALA A 254 4.46 -25.50 3.83
CA ALA A 254 4.42 -24.90 5.16
C ALA A 254 4.38 -25.95 6.28
N ARG A 255 3.62 -27.04 6.09
CA ARG A 255 3.56 -28.17 7.04
C ARG A 255 4.92 -28.85 7.17
N VAL A 256 5.56 -29.18 6.04
CA VAL A 256 6.88 -29.82 6.02
C VAL A 256 7.93 -28.92 6.70
N ASN A 257 7.95 -27.63 6.35
CA ASN A 257 8.87 -26.66 6.96
C ASN A 257 8.66 -26.56 8.48
N ARG A 258 7.42 -26.52 8.94
CA ARG A 258 7.11 -26.46 10.38
C ARG A 258 7.63 -27.69 11.10
N THR A 259 7.34 -28.89 10.59
CA THR A 259 7.85 -30.15 11.16
C THR A 259 9.38 -30.15 11.22
N ALA A 260 10.06 -29.67 10.17
CA ALA A 260 11.52 -29.59 10.15
C ALA A 260 12.10 -28.56 11.14
N VAL A 261 11.41 -27.43 11.35
CA VAL A 261 11.79 -26.42 12.37
C VAL A 261 11.59 -26.99 13.78
N GLU A 262 10.47 -27.65 14.04
CA GLU A 262 10.17 -28.30 15.33
C GLU A 262 11.19 -29.41 15.63
N ALA A 263 11.53 -30.26 14.65
CA ALA A 263 12.55 -31.29 14.80
C ALA A 263 13.94 -30.71 15.10
N ARG A 264 14.38 -29.67 14.37
CA ARG A 264 15.65 -28.98 14.66
C ARG A 264 15.67 -28.29 16.03
N SER A 265 14.52 -27.81 16.48
CA SER A 265 14.36 -27.21 17.82
C SER A 265 14.53 -28.27 18.90
N ALA A 266 13.92 -29.45 18.71
CA ALA A 266 14.05 -30.59 19.62
C ALA A 266 15.49 -31.15 19.68
N GLU A 267 16.25 -31.07 18.59
CA GLU A 267 17.67 -31.44 18.52
C GLU A 267 18.64 -30.40 19.11
N GLY A 268 18.15 -29.28 19.67
CA GLY A 268 18.99 -28.22 20.25
C GLY A 268 19.76 -27.36 19.24
N LYS A 269 19.53 -27.52 17.93
CA LYS A 269 20.28 -26.84 16.86
C LYS A 269 19.76 -25.44 16.49
N VAL A 270 18.68 -24.97 17.12
CA VAL A 270 18.04 -23.68 16.78
C VAL A 270 18.77 -22.45 17.33
N HIS A 271 19.59 -22.63 18.38
CA HIS A 271 20.35 -21.52 18.96
C HIS A 271 21.32 -20.84 17.96
N HIS A 272 21.86 -21.59 17.00
CA HIS A 272 22.91 -21.07 16.11
C HIS A 272 22.40 -20.14 14.98
N THR A 273 21.10 -20.18 14.68
CA THR A 273 20.52 -19.36 13.59
C THR A 273 20.03 -18.01 14.11
N ILE A 274 19.56 -17.95 15.36
CA ILE A 274 19.12 -16.72 16.02
C ILE A 274 20.32 -15.81 16.32
N GLU A 275 21.42 -16.36 16.82
CA GLU A 275 22.65 -15.58 17.08
C GLU A 275 23.26 -14.98 15.79
N LYS A 276 23.30 -15.74 14.68
CA LYS A 276 23.75 -15.22 13.39
C LYS A 276 22.87 -14.10 12.84
N TYR A 277 21.56 -14.16 13.12
CA TYR A 277 20.61 -13.13 12.66
C TYR A 277 20.68 -11.86 13.53
N LEU A 278 20.85 -12.02 14.85
CA LEU A 278 21.08 -10.91 15.78
C LEU A 278 22.43 -10.22 15.54
N ALA A 279 23.48 -10.99 15.23
CA ALA A 279 24.79 -10.45 14.85
C ALA A 279 24.74 -9.62 13.56
N LYS A 280 23.94 -10.04 12.56
CA LYS A 280 23.70 -9.26 11.34
C LYS A 280 22.90 -7.97 11.57
N ARG A 281 22.04 -7.94 12.60
CA ARG A 281 21.21 -6.77 12.92
C ARG A 281 21.98 -5.67 13.67
N ASN A 282 23.08 -6.02 14.32
CA ASN A 282 23.94 -5.06 15.04
C ASN A 282 25.12 -4.55 14.18
N ALA A 283 25.22 -5.00 12.93
CA ALA A 283 26.27 -4.62 11.98
C ALA A 283 25.78 -3.63 10.89
N HIS A 284 24.56 -3.11 11.01
CA HIS A 284 23.91 -2.12 10.14
C HIS A 284 23.17 -1.10 10.98
#